data_AF-A0A3D0Y763-F1
#
_entry.id   AF-A0A3D0Y763-F1
#
_cell.length_a   1.000
_cell.length_b   1.000
_cell.length_c   1.000
_cell.angle_alpha   90.00
_cell.angle_beta   90.00
_cell.angle_gamma   90.00
#
_symmetry.space_group_name_H-M   'P 1'
#
loop_
_entity.id
_entity.type
_entity.pdbx_description
1 polymer ?
#
loop_
_entity_poly.entity_id
_entity_poly.type
_entity_poly.pdbx_seq_one_letter_code
_entity_poly.pdbx_strand_id
1 'polypeptide(L)'
;MKIIDIIYGFFDRLEDHVRASLSRHPFIYTFIGGAGVVLFWRGVWHTADLLESNGGITSIIFSSIGSIILGIIILLGTGLFVSVFIGESIIMSGIKKDKKVIDKTIEEVEEEKLNVQSTLDMVRELKEEVESLEKEAHEHLIK
;
A
#
# COMPACT_ATOMS: atom_id res chain seq x y z
N MET A 1 -35.32 -17.18 0.01
CA MET A 1 -34.99 -15.91 0.67
C MET A 1 -34.70 -16.09 2.16
N LYS A 2 -35.65 -16.48 3.02
CA LYS A 2 -35.47 -16.55 4.49
C LYS A 2 -34.26 -17.34 5.02
N ILE A 3 -33.88 -18.46 4.40
CA ILE A 3 -32.77 -19.30 4.87
C ILE A 3 -31.41 -18.62 4.64
N ILE A 4 -31.26 -17.96 3.50
CA ILE A 4 -30.01 -17.27 3.14
C ILE A 4 -29.77 -16.11 4.13
N ASP A 5 -30.80 -15.33 4.43
CA ASP A 5 -30.73 -14.22 5.37
C ASP A 5 -30.40 -14.68 6.81
N ILE A 6 -30.93 -15.84 7.22
CA ILE A 6 -30.61 -16.45 8.53
C ILE A 6 -29.15 -16.90 8.60
N ILE A 7 -28.63 -17.49 7.52
CA ILE A 7 -27.23 -17.94 7.45
C ILE A 7 -26.29 -16.73 7.48
N TYR A 8 -26.59 -15.68 6.70
CA TYR A 8 -25.82 -14.43 6.73
C TYR A 8 -25.84 -13.82 8.13
N GLY A 9 -27.01 -13.71 8.77
CA GLY A 9 -27.11 -13.15 10.12
C GLY A 9 -26.41 -13.97 11.21
N PHE A 10 -26.27 -15.29 11.03
CA PHE A 10 -25.49 -16.15 11.93
C PHE A 10 -23.99 -15.94 11.74
N PHE A 11 -23.53 -15.92 10.48
CA PHE A 11 -22.11 -15.72 10.16
C PHE A 11 -21.63 -14.32 10.58
N ASP A 12 -22.44 -13.29 10.36
CA ASP A 12 -22.14 -11.91 10.73
C ASP A 12 -21.95 -11.76 12.26
N ARG A 13 -22.85 -12.33 13.07
CA ARG A 13 -22.72 -12.32 14.54
C ARG A 13 -21.52 -13.12 15.05
N LEU A 14 -21.20 -14.23 14.40
CA LEU A 14 -20.05 -15.05 14.77
C LEU A 14 -18.75 -14.32 14.41
N GLU A 15 -18.68 -13.73 13.21
CA GLU A 15 -17.55 -12.92 12.76
C GLU A 15 -17.31 -11.76 13.72
N ASP A 16 -18.34 -11.00 14.08
CA ASP A 16 -18.22 -9.88 15.00
C ASP A 16 -17.68 -10.30 16.38
N HIS A 17 -18.18 -11.41 16.91
CA HIS A 17 -17.76 -11.90 18.22
C HIS A 17 -16.31 -12.40 18.20
N VAL A 18 -15.93 -13.15 17.17
CA VAL A 18 -14.55 -13.63 16.98
C VAL A 18 -13.62 -12.45 16.75
N ARG A 19 -13.97 -11.51 15.89
CA ARG A 19 -13.18 -10.31 15.58
C ARG A 19 -12.97 -9.43 16.83
N ALA A 20 -14.00 -9.23 17.65
CA ALA A 20 -13.91 -8.47 18.89
C ALA A 20 -13.09 -9.17 20.00
N SER A 21 -13.09 -10.51 20.03
CA SER A 21 -12.28 -11.27 20.98
C SER A 21 -10.82 -11.41 20.54
N LEU A 22 -10.59 -11.59 19.23
CA LEU A 22 -9.27 -11.91 18.67
C LEU A 22 -8.44 -10.66 18.35
N SER A 23 -9.06 -9.48 18.20
CA SER A 23 -8.35 -8.19 18.06
C SER A 23 -7.49 -7.81 19.27
N ARG A 24 -7.81 -8.34 20.46
CA ARG A 24 -6.99 -8.19 21.67
C ARG A 24 -5.71 -9.01 21.65
N HIS A 25 -5.59 -9.99 20.75
CA HIS A 25 -4.41 -10.84 20.58
C HIS A 25 -3.99 -10.96 19.11
N PRO A 26 -3.33 -9.92 18.55
CA PRO A 26 -2.94 -9.86 17.15
C PRO A 26 -2.14 -11.07 16.67
N PHE A 27 -1.25 -11.60 17.52
CA PHE A 27 -0.41 -12.76 17.16
C PHE A 27 -1.23 -14.04 16.93
N ILE A 28 -2.16 -14.35 17.84
CA ILE A 28 -3.03 -15.54 17.74
C ILE A 28 -3.98 -15.40 16.56
N TYR A 29 -4.49 -14.18 16.34
CA TYR A 29 -5.33 -13.86 15.19
C TYR A 29 -4.61 -14.13 13.87
N THR A 30 -3.39 -13.62 13.69
CA THR A 30 -2.61 -13.83 12.47
C THR A 30 -2.23 -15.30 12.30
N PHE A 31 -1.92 -16.02 13.38
CA PHE A 31 -1.58 -17.44 13.32
C PHE A 31 -2.78 -18.30 12.87
N ILE A 32 -3.94 -18.13 13.49
CA ILE A 32 -5.16 -18.87 13.14
C ILE A 32 -5.65 -18.48 11.74
N GLY A 33 -5.62 -17.18 11.41
CA GLY A 33 -5.98 -16.68 10.08
C GLY A 33 -5.07 -17.24 9.00
N GLY A 34 -3.75 -17.22 9.21
CA GLY A 34 -2.77 -17.78 8.29
C GLY A 34 -2.94 -19.29 8.11
N ALA A 35 -3.14 -20.04 9.20
CA ALA A 35 -3.44 -21.47 9.14
C ALA A 35 -4.75 -21.75 8.37
N GLY A 36 -5.77 -20.92 8.57
CA GLY A 36 -7.04 -20.98 7.85
C GLY A 36 -6.87 -20.79 6.33
N VAL A 37 -6.08 -19.81 5.91
CA VAL A 37 -5.78 -19.57 4.48
C VAL A 37 -5.06 -20.78 3.87
N VAL A 38 -4.07 -21.34 4.55
CA VAL A 38 -3.34 -22.53 4.08
C VAL A 38 -4.26 -23.74 3.98
N LEU A 39 -5.12 -23.97 5.00
CA LEU A 39 -6.08 -25.07 4.99
C LEU A 39 -7.15 -24.90 3.91
N PHE A 40 -7.62 -23.67 3.68
CA PHE A 40 -8.56 -23.36 2.61
C PHE A 40 -7.97 -23.71 1.25
N TRP A 41 -6.76 -23.22 0.96
CA TRP A 41 -6.09 -23.49 -0.31
C TRP A 41 -5.80 -24.98 -0.50
N ARG A 42 -5.41 -25.67 0.58
CA ARG A 42 -5.31 -27.13 0.59
C ARG A 42 -6.64 -27.77 0.22
N GLY A 43 -7.75 -27.35 0.80
CA GLY A 43 -9.09 -27.85 0.50
C GLY A 43 -9.48 -27.64 -0.98
N VAL A 44 -9.13 -26.50 -1.56
CA VAL A 44 -9.34 -26.21 -2.99
C VAL A 44 -8.59 -27.22 -3.86
N TRP A 45 -7.33 -27.50 -3.56
CA TRP A 45 -6.54 -28.52 -4.28
C TRP A 45 -7.14 -29.92 -4.17
N HIS A 46 -7.45 -30.39 -2.95
CA HIS A 46 -8.06 -31.71 -2.76
C HIS A 46 -9.42 -31.82 -3.45
N THR A 47 -10.17 -30.72 -3.54
CA THR A 47 -11.44 -30.69 -4.27
C THR A 47 -11.22 -30.82 -5.78
N ALA A 48 -10.21 -30.14 -6.32
CA ALA A 48 -9.82 -30.29 -7.72
C ALA A 48 -9.36 -31.72 -8.03
N ASP A 49 -8.51 -32.30 -7.18
CA ASP A 49 -8.01 -33.68 -7.33
C ASP A 49 -9.16 -34.70 -7.27
N LEU A 50 -10.13 -34.50 -6.37
CA LEU A 50 -11.31 -35.35 -6.29
C LEU A 50 -12.19 -35.24 -7.55
N LEU A 51 -12.37 -34.03 -8.08
CA LEU A 51 -13.14 -33.79 -9.31
C LEU A 51 -12.43 -34.36 -10.55
N GLU A 52 -11.10 -34.39 -10.53
CA GLU A 52 -10.27 -35.08 -11.53
C GLU A 52 -10.45 -36.60 -11.45
N SER A 53 -10.41 -37.15 -10.22
CA SER A 53 -10.54 -38.59 -9.92
C SER A 53 -11.94 -39.15 -10.15
N ASN A 54 -13.00 -38.35 -10.07
CA ASN A 54 -14.38 -38.81 -10.21
C ASN A 54 -14.78 -39.21 -11.64
N GLY A 55 -13.89 -39.00 -12.63
CA GLY A 55 -14.08 -39.44 -14.01
C GLY A 55 -15.11 -38.63 -14.80
N GLY A 56 -15.09 -38.79 -16.13
CA GLY A 56 -16.00 -38.08 -17.05
C GLY A 56 -15.51 -36.69 -17.46
N ILE A 57 -16.44 -35.76 -17.74
CA ILE A 57 -16.14 -34.41 -18.25
C ILE A 57 -15.33 -33.59 -17.22
N THR A 58 -15.56 -33.81 -15.91
CA THR A 58 -14.82 -33.14 -14.84
C THR A 58 -13.34 -33.53 -14.83
N SER A 59 -13.00 -34.77 -15.19
CA SER A 59 -11.60 -35.22 -15.30
C SER A 59 -10.81 -34.43 -16.35
N ILE A 60 -11.44 -34.12 -17.49
CA ILE A 60 -10.80 -33.34 -18.56
C ILE A 60 -10.65 -31.87 -18.15
N ILE A 61 -11.68 -31.30 -17.52
CA ILE A 61 -11.69 -29.89 -17.09
C ILE A 61 -10.72 -29.64 -15.94
N PHE A 62 -10.66 -30.55 -14.96
CA PHE A 62 -9.80 -30.41 -13.77
C PHE A 62 -8.41 -31.04 -13.95
N SER A 63 -8.11 -31.65 -15.11
CA SER A 63 -6.76 -32.09 -15.48
C SER A 63 -5.74 -30.96 -15.35
N SER A 64 -4.45 -31.31 -15.25
CA SER A 64 -3.37 -30.33 -15.07
C SER A 64 -3.39 -29.19 -16.11
N ILE A 65 -3.70 -29.48 -17.37
CA ILE A 65 -3.85 -28.46 -18.43
C ILE A 65 -5.23 -27.79 -18.39
N GLY A 66 -6.31 -28.55 -18.13
CA GLY A 66 -7.68 -28.00 -18.08
C GLY A 66 -7.85 -26.96 -16.97
N SER A 67 -7.30 -27.23 -15.78
CA SER A 67 -7.33 -26.32 -14.64
C SER A 67 -6.57 -25.01 -14.91
N ILE A 68 -5.48 -25.06 -15.67
CA ILE A 68 -4.75 -23.86 -16.11
C ILE A 68 -5.63 -23.02 -17.05
N ILE A 69 -6.24 -23.65 -18.06
CA ILE A 69 -7.08 -22.95 -19.04
C ILE A 69 -8.32 -22.35 -18.36
N LEU A 70 -9.01 -23.12 -17.52
CA LEU A 70 -10.17 -22.66 -16.76
C LEU A 70 -9.78 -21.52 -15.80
N GLY A 71 -8.64 -21.66 -15.12
CA GLY A 71 -8.08 -20.62 -14.25
C GLY A 71 -7.81 -19.32 -15.01
N ILE A 72 -7.19 -19.40 -16.18
CA ILE A 72 -6.96 -18.22 -17.05
C ILE A 72 -8.28 -17.58 -17.47
N ILE A 73 -9.28 -18.37 -17.88
CA ILE A 73 -10.60 -17.85 -18.29
C ILE A 73 -11.29 -17.13 -17.12
N ILE A 74 -11.30 -17.73 -15.93
CA ILE A 74 -11.89 -17.13 -14.72
C ILE A 74 -11.13 -15.86 -14.32
N LEU A 75 -9.81 -15.90 -14.30
CA LEU A 75 -8.97 -14.77 -13.91
C LEU A 75 -9.08 -13.60 -14.91
N LEU A 76 -9.20 -13.89 -16.20
CA LEU A 76 -9.47 -12.87 -17.22
C LEU A 76 -10.89 -12.32 -17.11
N GLY A 77 -11.90 -13.19 -16.93
CA GLY A 77 -13.30 -12.79 -16.80
C GLY A 77 -13.58 -11.95 -15.55
N THR A 78 -12.86 -12.20 -14.46
CA THR A 78 -12.93 -11.40 -13.23
C THR A 78 -12.02 -10.16 -13.25
N GLY A 79 -11.16 -10.02 -14.27
CA GLY A 79 -10.16 -8.95 -14.35
C GLY A 79 -8.98 -9.10 -13.37
N LEU A 80 -9.01 -10.12 -12.50
CA LEU A 80 -7.97 -10.37 -11.50
C LEU A 80 -6.63 -10.74 -12.13
N PHE A 81 -6.62 -11.37 -13.32
CA PHE A 81 -5.36 -11.64 -14.02
C PHE A 81 -4.57 -10.35 -14.27
N VAL A 82 -5.23 -9.32 -14.76
CA VAL A 82 -4.58 -8.04 -15.06
C VAL A 82 -4.23 -7.31 -13.77
N SER A 83 -5.13 -7.30 -12.78
CA SER A 83 -4.90 -6.61 -11.51
C SER A 83 -3.77 -7.22 -10.68
N VAL A 84 -3.68 -8.55 -10.60
CA VAL A 84 -2.65 -9.23 -9.80
C VAL A 84 -1.31 -9.23 -10.53
N PHE A 85 -1.26 -9.56 -11.83
CA PHE A 85 0.02 -9.70 -12.52
C PHE A 85 0.59 -8.36 -13.03
N ILE A 86 -0.26 -7.47 -13.55
CA ILE A 86 0.16 -6.17 -14.08
C ILE A 86 -0.06 -5.06 -13.04
N GLY A 87 -1.16 -5.08 -12.30
CA GLY A 87 -1.49 -4.05 -11.32
C GLY A 87 -0.52 -3.98 -10.15
N GLU A 88 -0.14 -5.10 -9.53
CA GLU A 88 0.79 -5.08 -8.38
C GLU A 88 2.18 -4.55 -8.76
N SER A 89 2.70 -4.92 -9.95
CA SER A 89 4.00 -4.44 -10.44
C SER A 89 3.96 -2.96 -10.87
N ILE A 90 2.88 -2.50 -11.51
CA ILE A 90 2.69 -1.07 -11.85
C ILE A 90 2.49 -0.23 -10.59
N ILE A 91 1.67 -0.68 -9.63
CA ILE A 91 1.43 0.05 -8.37
C ILE A 91 2.73 0.13 -7.57
N MET A 92 3.49 -0.96 -7.45
CA MET A 92 4.75 -0.97 -6.73
C MET A 92 5.81 -0.07 -7.40
N SER A 93 5.87 -0.05 -8.73
CA SER A 93 6.77 0.86 -9.46
C SER A 93 6.33 2.34 -9.36
N GLY A 94 5.03 2.61 -9.35
CA GLY A 94 4.45 3.92 -9.07
C GLY A 94 4.82 4.43 -7.68
N ILE A 95 4.55 3.64 -6.63
CA ILE A 95 4.89 3.98 -5.23
C ILE A 95 6.40 4.26 -5.08
N LYS A 96 7.25 3.47 -5.74
CA LYS A 96 8.72 3.68 -5.70
C LYS A 96 9.14 4.99 -6.40
N LYS A 97 8.47 5.35 -7.49
CA LYS A 97 8.70 6.60 -8.21
C LYS A 97 8.25 7.80 -7.36
N ASP A 98 7.07 7.72 -6.76
CA ASP A 98 6.52 8.79 -5.91
C ASP A 98 7.40 9.01 -4.68
N LYS A 99 7.88 7.94 -4.04
CA LYS A 99 8.84 8.06 -2.95
C LYS A 99 10.12 8.78 -3.37
N LYS A 100 10.68 8.43 -4.54
CA LYS A 100 11.88 9.11 -5.07
C LYS A 100 11.62 10.59 -5.37
N VAL A 101 10.43 10.95 -5.84
CA VAL A 101 10.06 12.36 -6.07
C VAL A 101 9.96 13.10 -4.74
N ILE A 102 9.32 12.51 -3.74
CA ILE A 102 9.21 13.09 -2.39
C ILE A 102 10.59 13.32 -1.78
N ASP A 103 11.48 12.32 -1.82
CA ASP A 103 12.84 12.45 -1.28
C ASP A 103 13.59 13.61 -1.95
N LYS A 104 13.45 13.76 -3.27
CA LYS A 104 14.08 14.84 -4.03
C LYS A 104 13.49 16.21 -3.73
N THR A 105 12.17 16.30 -3.54
CA THR A 105 11.51 17.54 -3.13
C THR A 105 11.93 17.96 -1.72
N ILE A 106 12.16 17.00 -0.81
CA ILE A 106 12.69 17.30 0.52
C ILE A 106 14.10 17.89 0.43
N GLU A 107 14.97 17.30 -0.39
CA GLU A 107 16.31 17.84 -0.65
C GLU A 107 16.26 19.27 -1.23
N GLU A 108 15.39 19.51 -2.22
CA GLU A 108 15.22 20.84 -2.84
C GLU A 108 14.69 21.88 -1.83
N VAL A 109 13.75 21.49 -0.96
CA VAL A 109 13.21 22.38 0.09
C VAL A 109 14.26 22.71 1.16
N GLU A 110 15.12 21.74 1.50
CA GLU A 110 16.20 21.94 2.46
C GLU A 110 17.28 22.87 1.88
N GLU A 111 17.61 22.73 0.60
CA GLU A 111 18.50 23.63 -0.13
C GLU A 111 17.92 25.06 -0.22
N GLU A 112 16.64 25.22 -0.55
CA GLU A 112 15.97 26.52 -0.55
C GLU A 112 16.01 27.18 0.83
N LYS A 113 15.78 26.42 1.90
CA LYS A 113 15.83 26.95 3.26
C LYS A 113 17.23 27.50 3.59
N LEU A 114 18.28 26.79 3.20
CA LEU A 114 19.66 27.25 3.38
C LEU A 114 19.95 28.53 2.58
N ASN A 115 19.47 28.60 1.33
CA ASN A 115 19.63 29.78 0.48
C ASN A 115 18.88 31.00 1.03
N VAL A 116 17.67 30.80 1.56
CA VAL A 116 16.89 31.86 2.23
C VAL A 116 17.60 32.35 3.49
N GLN A 117 18.14 31.43 4.30
CA GLN A 117 18.90 31.77 5.50
C GLN A 117 20.13 32.63 5.15
N SER A 118 20.92 32.19 4.17
CA SER A 118 22.08 32.93 3.66
C SER A 118 21.70 34.32 3.13
N THR A 119 20.57 34.42 2.42
CA THR A 119 20.08 35.70 1.91
C THR A 119 19.67 36.64 3.04
N LEU A 120 19.03 36.14 4.09
CA LEU A 120 18.67 36.93 5.27
C LEU A 120 19.92 37.42 6.01
N ASP A 121 20.95 36.59 6.12
CA ASP A 121 22.21 36.96 6.77
C ASP A 121 22.92 38.06 5.98
N MET A 122 23.00 37.96 4.65
CA MET A 122 23.55 39.02 3.79
C MET A 122 22.78 40.34 3.90
N VAL A 123 21.44 40.29 3.93
CA VAL A 123 20.60 41.49 4.09
C VAL A 123 20.84 42.16 5.45
N ARG A 124 21.07 41.35 6.50
CA ARG A 124 21.36 41.85 7.83
C ARG A 124 22.73 42.52 7.90
N GLU A 125 23.74 41.91 7.30
CA GLU A 125 25.09 42.49 7.19
C GLU A 125 25.07 43.84 6.47
N LEU A 126 24.36 43.93 5.33
CA LEU A 126 24.18 45.17 4.59
C LEU A 126 23.49 46.26 5.43
N LYS A 127 22.52 45.89 6.26
CA LYS A 127 21.84 46.84 7.15
C LYS A 127 22.82 47.41 8.20
N GLU A 128 23.64 46.54 8.80
CA GLU A 128 24.65 46.93 9.80
C GLU A 128 25.71 47.85 9.17
N GLU A 129 26.16 47.57 7.94
CA GLU A 129 27.07 48.46 7.19
C GLU A 129 26.44 49.84 6.92
N VAL A 130 25.19 49.88 6.47
CA VAL A 130 24.49 51.16 6.18
C VAL A 130 24.32 52.00 7.44
N GLU A 131 23.92 51.41 8.57
CA GLU A 131 23.81 52.14 9.86
C GLU A 131 25.17 52.68 10.33
N SER A 132 26.27 51.97 10.05
CA SER A 132 27.62 52.42 10.39
C SER A 132 28.06 53.61 9.55
N LEU A 133 27.79 53.58 8.24
CA LEU A 133 28.07 54.68 7.31
C LEU A 133 27.24 55.92 7.63
N GLU A 134 25.99 55.75 8.03
CA GLU A 134 25.11 56.86 8.41
C GLU A 134 25.64 57.58 9.67
N LYS A 135 26.14 56.84 10.65
CA LYS A 135 26.80 57.41 11.84
C LYS A 135 28.09 58.16 11.50
N GLU A 136 28.98 57.58 10.69
CA GLU A 136 30.22 58.26 10.28
C GLU A 136 29.92 59.54 9.49
N ALA A 137 28.95 59.51 8.59
CA ALA A 137 28.51 60.70 7.84
C ALA A 137 27.97 61.79 8.78
N HIS A 138 27.22 61.41 9.83
CA HIS A 138 26.69 62.35 10.80
C HIS A 138 27.79 62.99 11.66
N GLU A 139 28.79 62.22 12.10
CA GLU A 139 29.93 62.75 12.85
C GLU A 139 30.80 63.70 12.02
N HIS A 140 30.95 63.43 10.72
CA HIS A 140 31.71 64.29 9.81
C HIS A 140 31.00 65.60 9.44
N LEU A 141 29.67 65.67 9.54
CA LEU A 141 28.89 66.89 9.26
C LEU A 141 28.77 67.84 10.47
N ILE A 142 29.10 67.37 11.68
CA ILE A 142 29.00 68.16 12.93
C ILE A 142 30.36 68.78 13.33
N LYS A 143 31.47 68.34 12.72
CA LYS A 143 32.80 68.98 12.83
C LYS A 143 33.00 70.09 11.82
#